data_AF-A0A4R0NJS0-F1
#
_entry.id   AF-A0A4R0NJS0-F1
#
_cell.length_a   1.000
_cell.length_b   1.000
_cell.length_c   1.000
_cell.angle_alpha   90.00
_cell.angle_beta   90.00
_cell.angle_gamma   90.00
#
_symmetry.space_group_name_H-M   'P 1'
#
loop_
_entity.id
_entity.type
_entity.pdbx_description
1 polymer ?
#
loop_
_entity_poly.entity_id
_entity_poly.type
_entity_poly.pdbx_seq_one_letter_code
_entity_poly.pdbx_strand_id
1 'polypeptide(L)'
;MSKINEIKEQLSSSKVADRKKGAKIIGKEFLKELGDDLWAAYLKQVNVANSWEAQIMMINSLGLIRYKPAKDSLYKICLDNKEHDMITSYAAMAYTRIMRTSENDISAVFDLFKFGGFSVINGALRGISADRLMPKGEEINKLISLTENFPQKHEVGLGDLRMGLACACAGWDKNLISGFLERCLTGPDKQLGYVAEKALKKKYSDINLI
;
A
#
# COMPACT_ATOMS: atom_id res chain seq x y z
N MET A 1 -33.93 3.39 -2.04
CA MET A 1 -33.15 2.53 -1.13
C MET A 1 -32.01 3.36 -0.58
N SER A 2 -31.58 3.20 0.69
CA SER A 2 -30.42 3.96 1.19
C SER A 2 -29.15 3.47 0.50
N LYS A 3 -28.22 4.38 0.18
CA LYS A 3 -26.92 4.07 -0.41
C LYS A 3 -26.15 2.99 0.37
N ILE A 4 -26.26 3.01 1.70
CA ILE A 4 -25.64 2.01 2.57
C ILE A 4 -26.23 0.62 2.32
N ASN A 5 -27.55 0.52 2.13
CA ASN A 5 -28.20 -0.76 1.82
C ASN A 5 -27.78 -1.28 0.44
N GLU A 6 -27.66 -0.41 -0.57
CA GLU A 6 -27.17 -0.80 -1.90
C GLU A 6 -25.73 -1.34 -1.84
N ILE A 7 -24.87 -0.76 -1.01
CA ILE A 7 -23.50 -1.27 -0.82
C ILE A 7 -23.51 -2.62 -0.10
N LYS A 8 -24.36 -2.81 0.92
CA LYS A 8 -24.52 -4.10 1.60
C LYS A 8 -24.99 -5.19 0.63
N GLU A 9 -25.97 -4.87 -0.22
CA GLU A 9 -26.42 -5.76 -1.29
C GLU A 9 -25.27 -6.12 -2.24
N GLN A 10 -24.48 -5.13 -2.68
CA GLN A 10 -23.29 -5.36 -3.51
C GLN A 10 -22.27 -6.28 -2.83
N LEU A 11 -21.98 -6.10 -1.55
CA LEU A 11 -21.05 -6.94 -0.78
C LEU A 11 -21.57 -8.38 -0.59
N SER A 12 -22.89 -8.55 -0.49
CA SER A 12 -23.51 -9.87 -0.35
C SER A 12 -23.67 -10.62 -1.68
N SER A 13 -23.61 -9.92 -2.82
CA SER A 13 -23.82 -10.45 -4.17
C SER A 13 -22.96 -11.70 -4.44
N SER A 14 -23.51 -12.63 -5.22
CA SER A 14 -22.76 -13.78 -5.73
C SER A 14 -21.67 -13.36 -6.72
N LYS A 15 -21.83 -12.22 -7.41
CA LYS A 15 -20.89 -11.74 -8.43
C LYS A 15 -19.68 -11.04 -7.79
N VAL A 16 -18.48 -11.48 -8.17
CA VAL A 16 -17.20 -10.86 -7.73
C VAL A 16 -17.14 -9.37 -8.08
N ALA A 17 -17.64 -9.00 -9.26
CA ALA A 17 -17.62 -7.61 -9.73
C ALA A 17 -18.42 -6.66 -8.83
N ASP A 18 -19.60 -7.09 -8.36
CA ASP A 18 -20.44 -6.29 -7.47
C ASP A 18 -19.76 -6.11 -6.11
N ARG A 19 -19.18 -7.17 -5.54
CA ARG A 19 -18.45 -7.09 -4.28
C ARG A 19 -17.25 -6.16 -4.38
N LYS A 20 -16.47 -6.25 -5.48
CA LYS A 20 -15.36 -5.34 -5.77
C LYS A 20 -15.83 -3.88 -5.88
N LYS A 21 -16.97 -3.64 -6.52
CA LYS A 21 -17.58 -2.31 -6.64
C LYS A 21 -17.97 -1.75 -5.27
N GLY A 22 -18.66 -2.53 -4.45
CA GLY A 22 -19.04 -2.14 -3.09
C GLY A 22 -17.82 -1.81 -2.23
N ALA A 23 -16.80 -2.66 -2.25
CA ALA A 23 -15.53 -2.43 -1.57
C ALA A 23 -14.85 -1.13 -2.03
N LYS A 24 -14.80 -0.87 -3.35
CA LYS A 24 -14.21 0.37 -3.89
C LYS A 24 -14.93 1.61 -3.37
N ILE A 25 -16.26 1.59 -3.33
CA ILE A 25 -17.07 2.71 -2.83
C ILE A 25 -16.78 2.96 -1.35
N ILE A 26 -16.72 1.92 -0.52
CA ILE A 26 -16.39 2.02 0.92
C ILE A 26 -15.05 2.71 1.13
N GLY A 27 -14.01 2.29 0.41
CA GLY A 27 -12.67 2.88 0.53
C GLY A 27 -12.63 4.33 0.05
N LYS A 28 -13.25 4.62 -1.10
CA LYS A 28 -13.26 5.97 -1.69
C LYS A 28 -13.99 6.99 -0.84
N GLU A 29 -15.06 6.57 -0.17
CA GLU A 29 -15.93 7.44 0.62
C GLU A 29 -15.70 7.32 2.13
N PHE A 30 -14.68 6.54 2.54
CA PHE A 30 -14.30 6.34 3.94
C PHE A 30 -15.45 5.85 4.84
N LEU A 31 -16.30 4.96 4.35
CA LEU A 31 -17.51 4.48 5.05
C LEU A 31 -17.18 3.48 6.17
N LYS A 32 -16.72 3.99 7.31
CA LYS A 32 -16.27 3.18 8.47
C LYS A 32 -17.35 2.24 9.03
N GLU A 33 -18.61 2.65 8.97
CA GLU A 33 -19.76 1.87 9.46
C GLU A 33 -19.99 0.55 8.70
N LEU A 34 -19.38 0.41 7.51
CA LEU A 34 -19.43 -0.81 6.68
C LEU A 34 -18.20 -1.71 6.87
N GLY A 35 -17.39 -1.48 7.90
CA GLY A 35 -16.18 -2.25 8.17
C GLY A 35 -16.44 -3.76 8.36
N ASP A 36 -17.43 -4.10 9.18
CA ASP A 36 -17.81 -5.50 9.45
C ASP A 36 -18.34 -6.18 8.19
N ASP A 37 -19.22 -5.49 7.44
CA ASP A 37 -19.78 -6.00 6.18
C ASP A 37 -18.66 -6.26 5.15
N LEU A 38 -17.71 -5.32 5.02
CA LEU A 38 -16.57 -5.45 4.11
C LEU A 38 -15.64 -6.59 4.54
N TRP A 39 -15.40 -6.74 5.85
CA TRP A 39 -14.57 -7.82 6.39
C TRP A 39 -15.20 -9.19 6.12
N ALA A 40 -16.51 -9.34 6.34
CA ALA A 40 -17.24 -10.56 6.01
C ALA A 40 -17.16 -10.88 4.51
N ALA A 41 -17.30 -9.86 3.64
CA ALA A 41 -17.15 -10.02 2.20
C ALA A 41 -15.73 -10.47 1.80
N TYR A 42 -14.70 -9.93 2.46
CA TYR A 42 -13.31 -10.35 2.25
C TYR A 42 -13.08 -11.81 2.64
N LEU A 43 -13.56 -12.24 3.82
CA LEU A 43 -13.45 -13.63 4.27
C LEU A 43 -14.16 -14.62 3.33
N LYS A 44 -15.22 -14.20 2.66
CA LYS A 44 -15.83 -14.98 1.57
C LYS A 44 -14.93 -14.98 0.32
N GLN A 45 -14.38 -13.83 -0.03
CA GLN A 45 -13.59 -13.61 -1.25
C GLN A 45 -12.27 -14.39 -1.27
N VAL A 46 -11.64 -14.64 -0.12
CA VAL A 46 -10.39 -15.42 -0.05
C VAL A 46 -10.54 -16.87 -0.56
N ASN A 47 -11.75 -17.42 -0.51
CA ASN A 47 -12.06 -18.78 -0.95
C ASN A 47 -12.49 -18.86 -2.43
N VAL A 48 -12.52 -17.74 -3.15
CA VAL A 48 -12.91 -17.70 -4.56
C VAL A 48 -11.67 -17.76 -5.44
N ALA A 49 -11.61 -18.74 -6.34
CA ALA A 49 -10.50 -18.86 -7.29
C ALA A 49 -10.40 -17.63 -8.21
N ASN A 50 -9.17 -17.26 -8.57
CA ASN A 50 -8.87 -16.21 -9.55
C ASN A 50 -9.55 -14.86 -9.25
N SER A 51 -9.61 -14.47 -7.98
CA SER A 51 -10.28 -13.22 -7.56
C SER A 51 -9.35 -12.27 -6.80
N TRP A 52 -8.05 -12.36 -7.01
CA TRP A 52 -7.06 -11.61 -6.23
C TRP A 52 -7.28 -10.09 -6.37
N GLU A 53 -7.74 -9.58 -7.52
CA GLU A 53 -8.04 -8.16 -7.72
C GLU A 53 -9.17 -7.66 -6.82
N ALA A 54 -10.15 -8.51 -6.54
CA ALA A 54 -11.24 -8.18 -5.61
C ALA A 54 -10.74 -8.23 -4.17
N GLN A 55 -9.88 -9.20 -3.82
CA GLN A 55 -9.28 -9.30 -2.49
C GLN A 55 -8.42 -8.07 -2.18
N ILE A 56 -7.54 -7.65 -3.10
CA ILE A 56 -6.69 -6.47 -2.88
C ILE A 56 -7.52 -5.17 -2.79
N MET A 57 -8.61 -5.05 -3.53
CA MET A 57 -9.54 -3.91 -3.40
C MET A 57 -10.15 -3.87 -2.00
N MET A 58 -10.62 -5.01 -1.49
CA MET A 58 -11.21 -5.10 -0.15
C MET A 58 -10.17 -4.80 0.93
N ILE A 59 -8.97 -5.38 0.85
CA ILE A 59 -7.86 -5.10 1.77
C ILE A 59 -7.51 -3.61 1.75
N ASN A 60 -7.36 -3.01 0.57
CA ASN A 60 -7.07 -1.59 0.43
C ASN A 60 -8.13 -0.73 1.10
N SER A 61 -9.40 -1.02 0.87
CA SER A 61 -10.54 -0.32 1.48
C SER A 61 -10.59 -0.49 2.99
N LEU A 62 -10.32 -1.69 3.53
CA LEU A 62 -10.19 -1.94 4.98
C LEU A 62 -9.07 -1.07 5.58
N GLY A 63 -7.95 -0.93 4.87
CA GLY A 63 -6.86 -0.03 5.23
C GLY A 63 -7.28 1.44 5.24
N LEU A 64 -7.97 1.91 4.19
CA LEU A 64 -8.43 3.30 4.07
C LEU A 64 -9.40 3.71 5.18
N ILE A 65 -10.34 2.83 5.54
CA ILE A 65 -11.26 3.06 6.66
C ILE A 65 -10.63 2.77 8.04
N ARG A 66 -9.38 2.30 8.06
CA ARG A 66 -8.61 1.91 9.26
C ARG A 66 -9.34 0.89 10.15
N TYR A 67 -9.92 -0.13 9.54
CA TYR A 67 -10.69 -1.16 10.24
C TYR A 67 -9.81 -2.04 11.14
N LYS A 68 -9.77 -1.70 12.44
CA LYS A 68 -8.91 -2.33 13.45
C LYS A 68 -9.08 -3.85 13.60
N PRO A 69 -10.28 -4.45 13.50
CA PRO A 69 -10.43 -5.90 13.66
C PRO A 69 -9.68 -6.73 12.60
N ALA A 70 -9.33 -6.17 11.43
CA ALA A 70 -8.52 -6.87 10.43
C ALA A 70 -7.01 -6.91 10.74
N LYS A 71 -6.54 -6.18 11.76
CA LYS A 71 -5.11 -5.97 12.07
C LYS A 71 -4.31 -7.28 12.09
N ASP A 72 -4.72 -8.23 12.92
CA ASP A 72 -3.93 -9.44 13.17
C ASP A 72 -3.92 -10.37 11.96
N SER A 73 -5.04 -10.45 11.22
CA SER A 73 -5.13 -11.19 9.96
C SER A 73 -4.21 -10.62 8.89
N LEU A 74 -4.18 -9.29 8.73
CA LEU A 74 -3.30 -8.63 7.76
C LEU A 74 -1.82 -8.72 8.17
N TYR A 75 -1.54 -8.63 9.47
CA TYR A 75 -0.19 -8.83 9.99
C TYR A 75 0.30 -10.26 9.74
N LYS A 76 -0.57 -11.26 9.91
CA LYS A 76 -0.25 -12.66 9.57
C LYS A 76 0.11 -12.83 8.10
N ILE A 77 -0.63 -12.20 7.18
CA ILE A 77 -0.26 -12.21 5.75
C ILE A 77 1.13 -11.58 5.53
N CYS A 78 1.45 -10.50 6.26
CA CYS A 78 2.79 -9.91 6.19
C CYS A 78 3.86 -10.88 6.69
N LEU A 79 3.61 -11.62 7.78
CA LEU A 79 4.54 -12.62 8.33
C LEU A 79 4.76 -13.81 7.40
N ASP A 80 3.71 -14.26 6.71
CA ASP A 80 3.82 -15.30 5.67
C ASP A 80 4.73 -14.84 4.51
N ASN A 81 4.83 -13.52 4.30
CA ASN A 81 5.87 -12.85 3.50
C ASN A 81 6.08 -13.45 2.11
N LYS A 82 4.99 -13.76 1.41
CA LYS A 82 5.07 -14.34 0.07
C LYS A 82 5.74 -13.35 -0.88
N GLU A 83 6.82 -13.79 -1.52
CA GLU A 83 7.54 -12.95 -2.49
C GLU A 83 6.67 -12.72 -3.73
N HIS A 84 6.78 -11.51 -4.29
CA HIS A 84 6.08 -11.06 -5.49
C HIS A 84 4.55 -11.23 -5.45
N ASP A 85 3.96 -11.10 -4.26
CA ASP A 85 2.53 -11.27 -4.02
C ASP A 85 1.83 -9.93 -3.78
N MET A 86 0.84 -9.66 -4.62
CA MET A 86 0.05 -8.42 -4.55
C MET A 86 -0.86 -8.40 -3.32
N ILE A 87 -1.37 -9.55 -2.87
CA ILE A 87 -2.17 -9.63 -1.65
C ILE A 87 -1.31 -9.25 -0.44
N THR A 88 -0.09 -9.78 -0.35
CA THR A 88 0.90 -9.44 0.68
C THR A 88 1.26 -7.96 0.63
N SER A 89 1.48 -7.40 -0.57
CA SER A 89 1.75 -5.96 -0.73
C SER A 89 0.60 -5.09 -0.21
N TYR A 90 -0.64 -5.40 -0.60
CA TYR A 90 -1.80 -4.64 -0.14
C TYR A 90 -2.12 -4.87 1.34
N ALA A 91 -1.82 -6.06 1.89
CA ALA A 91 -1.95 -6.33 3.32
C ALA A 91 -0.97 -5.48 4.13
N ALA A 92 0.29 -5.34 3.69
CA ALA A 92 1.26 -4.45 4.32
C ALA A 92 0.83 -2.98 4.26
N MET A 93 0.35 -2.52 3.11
CA MET A 93 -0.21 -1.18 2.96
C MET A 93 -1.39 -0.93 3.91
N ALA A 94 -2.36 -1.85 3.95
CA ALA A 94 -3.53 -1.72 4.81
C ALA A 94 -3.16 -1.80 6.30
N TYR A 95 -2.26 -2.72 6.67
CA TYR A 95 -1.75 -2.86 8.03
C TYR A 95 -1.11 -1.57 8.53
N THR A 96 -0.21 -0.96 7.73
CA THR A 96 0.44 0.30 8.12
C THR A 96 -0.58 1.42 8.33
N ARG A 97 -1.62 1.55 7.47
CA ARG A 97 -2.72 2.51 7.67
C ARG A 97 -3.51 2.25 8.95
N ILE A 98 -3.84 0.98 9.22
CA ILE A 98 -4.58 0.57 10.41
C ILE A 98 -3.76 0.88 11.67
N MET A 99 -2.45 0.72 11.65
CA MET A 99 -1.60 0.93 12.82
C MET A 99 -1.29 2.40 13.13
N ARG A 100 -1.52 3.32 12.20
CA ARG A 100 -1.23 4.75 12.42
C ARG A 100 -1.96 5.32 13.63
N THR A 101 -1.20 6.01 14.46
CA THR A 101 -1.68 6.79 15.61
C THR A 101 -1.88 8.27 15.27
N SER A 102 -1.26 8.77 14.21
CA SER A 102 -1.45 10.12 13.67
C SER A 102 -1.51 10.11 12.13
N GLU A 103 -1.73 11.27 11.50
CA GLU A 103 -1.84 11.37 10.05
C GLU A 103 -0.57 10.92 9.33
N ASN A 104 0.60 11.33 9.84
CA ASN A 104 1.92 11.08 9.23
C ASN A 104 2.73 9.96 9.92
N ASP A 105 2.09 9.18 10.80
CA ASP A 105 2.74 8.09 11.51
C ASP A 105 3.16 6.96 10.54
N ILE A 106 4.46 6.66 10.53
CA ILE A 106 5.06 5.58 9.75
C ILE A 106 5.79 4.54 10.62
N SER A 107 5.58 4.53 11.93
CA SER A 107 6.21 3.60 12.87
C SER A 107 6.04 2.13 12.44
N ALA A 108 4.84 1.75 12.03
CA ALA A 108 4.53 0.41 11.54
C ALA A 108 5.31 0.04 10.27
N VAL A 109 5.73 1.00 9.43
CA VAL A 109 6.60 0.73 8.28
C VAL A 109 7.95 0.23 8.76
N PHE A 110 8.54 0.88 9.78
CA PHE A 110 9.81 0.44 10.36
C PHE A 110 9.71 -0.94 11.01
N ASP A 111 8.57 -1.28 11.61
CA ASP A 111 8.35 -2.62 12.16
C ASP A 111 8.31 -3.69 11.06
N LEU A 112 7.70 -3.39 9.91
CA LEU A 112 7.71 -4.29 8.77
C LEU A 112 9.11 -4.48 8.18
N PHE A 113 9.96 -3.43 8.15
CA PHE A 113 11.36 -3.53 7.72
C PHE A 113 12.20 -4.52 8.55
N LYS A 114 11.78 -4.89 9.77
CA LYS A 114 12.51 -5.86 10.61
C LYS A 114 12.47 -7.30 10.08
N PHE A 115 11.47 -7.64 9.26
CA PHE A 115 11.29 -9.02 8.78
C PHE A 115 10.79 -9.12 7.32
N GLY A 116 10.20 -8.05 6.78
CA GLY A 116 9.52 -8.07 5.51
C GLY A 116 10.46 -8.25 4.32
N GLY A 117 10.04 -9.08 3.37
CA GLY A 117 10.65 -9.23 2.06
C GLY A 117 10.09 -8.22 1.07
N PHE A 118 10.40 -8.40 -0.22
CA PHE A 118 10.05 -7.46 -1.28
C PHE A 118 8.57 -7.02 -1.25
N SER A 119 7.62 -7.96 -1.23
CA SER A 119 6.18 -7.65 -1.28
C SER A 119 5.73 -6.78 -0.10
N VAL A 120 6.15 -7.15 1.11
CA VAL A 120 5.78 -6.45 2.35
C VAL A 120 6.32 -5.02 2.32
N ILE A 121 7.60 -4.86 2.02
CA ILE A 121 8.24 -3.53 2.02
C ILE A 121 7.72 -2.67 0.87
N ASN A 122 7.55 -3.25 -0.32
CA ASN A 122 6.97 -2.57 -1.47
C ASN A 122 5.58 -2.03 -1.14
N GLY A 123 4.73 -2.87 -0.53
CA GLY A 123 3.40 -2.47 -0.05
C GLY A 123 3.44 -1.33 0.96
N ALA A 124 4.30 -1.43 1.97
CA ALA A 124 4.46 -0.41 3.00
C ALA A 124 4.90 0.94 2.42
N LEU A 125 5.93 0.96 1.57
CA LEU A 125 6.45 2.17 0.92
C LEU A 125 5.43 2.80 -0.02
N ARG A 126 4.71 1.99 -0.81
CA ARG A 126 3.62 2.47 -1.67
C ARG A 126 2.48 3.08 -0.86
N GLY A 127 2.23 2.61 0.36
CA GLY A 127 1.25 3.19 1.27
C GLY A 127 1.62 4.62 1.66
N ILE A 128 2.90 4.91 1.86
CA ILE A 128 3.40 6.26 2.14
C ILE A 128 3.10 7.20 0.97
N SER A 129 3.41 6.78 -0.27
CA SER A 129 3.18 7.61 -1.45
C SER A 129 1.69 7.76 -1.79
N ALA A 130 0.90 6.69 -1.64
CA ALA A 130 -0.55 6.70 -1.88
C ALA A 130 -1.26 7.73 -1.01
N ASP A 131 -0.89 7.76 0.28
CA ASP A 131 -1.50 8.62 1.27
C ASP A 131 -0.77 9.97 1.41
N ARG A 132 0.31 10.17 0.63
CA ARG A 132 1.15 11.38 0.62
C ARG A 132 1.62 11.80 2.01
N LEU A 133 2.07 10.82 2.79
CA LEU A 133 2.51 11.07 4.17
C LEU A 133 3.71 12.00 4.20
N MET A 134 3.80 12.78 5.27
CA MET A 134 4.86 13.74 5.54
C MET A 134 5.60 13.39 6.84
N PRO A 135 6.49 12.38 6.83
CA PRO A 135 7.28 12.01 8.00
C PRO A 135 8.26 13.10 8.40
N LYS A 136 8.81 13.00 9.62
CA LYS A 136 9.86 13.91 10.09
C LYS A 136 11.18 13.62 9.38
N GLY A 137 12.08 14.61 9.34
CA GLY A 137 13.36 14.50 8.62
C GLY A 137 14.22 13.30 9.06
N GLU A 138 14.26 12.99 10.37
CA GLU A 138 14.94 11.81 10.90
C GLU A 138 14.35 10.50 10.35
N GLU A 139 13.02 10.43 10.25
CA GLU A 139 12.32 9.26 9.73
C GLU A 139 12.52 9.11 8.22
N ILE A 140 12.55 10.22 7.47
CA ILE A 140 12.88 10.26 6.04
C ILE A 140 14.29 9.68 5.81
N ASN A 141 15.29 10.17 6.53
CA ASN A 141 16.67 9.69 6.41
C ASN A 141 16.76 8.20 6.75
N LYS A 142 16.06 7.75 7.79
CA LYS A 142 15.98 6.34 8.17
C LYS A 142 15.33 5.49 7.09
N LEU A 143 14.22 5.92 6.49
CA LEU A 143 13.57 5.21 5.38
C LEU A 143 14.47 5.09 4.15
N ILE A 144 15.16 6.18 3.77
CA ILE A 144 16.13 6.17 2.66
C ILE A 144 17.21 5.13 2.96
N SER A 145 17.84 5.20 4.13
CA SER A 145 18.89 4.26 4.51
C SER A 145 18.43 2.81 4.49
N LEU A 146 17.26 2.50 5.05
CA LEU A 146 16.71 1.14 5.04
C LEU A 146 16.39 0.64 3.63
N THR A 147 15.85 1.51 2.78
CA THR A 147 15.46 1.14 1.40
C THR A 147 16.67 0.92 0.52
N GLU A 148 17.73 1.72 0.67
CA GLU A 148 18.97 1.58 -0.09
C GLU A 148 19.78 0.36 0.32
N ASN A 149 19.75 0.02 1.62
CA ASN A 149 20.40 -1.17 2.14
C ASN A 149 19.56 -2.44 1.98
N PHE A 150 18.33 -2.33 1.48
CA PHE A 150 17.48 -3.49 1.22
C PHE A 150 18.06 -4.31 0.06
N PRO A 151 18.24 -5.63 0.19
CA PRO A 151 18.80 -6.47 -0.87
C PRO A 151 17.88 -6.47 -2.09
N GLN A 152 18.27 -5.73 -3.14
CA GLN A 152 17.52 -5.65 -4.38
C GLN A 152 17.73 -6.93 -5.20
N LYS A 153 16.64 -7.65 -5.49
CA LYS A 153 16.61 -8.70 -6.52
C LYS A 153 16.20 -8.06 -7.84
N HIS A 154 17.11 -8.00 -8.80
CA HIS A 154 16.83 -7.49 -10.14
C HIS A 154 16.40 -8.65 -11.03
N GLU A 155 15.10 -8.95 -11.06
CA GLU A 155 14.54 -9.96 -11.96
C GLU A 155 13.63 -9.28 -13.00
N VAL A 156 13.68 -9.79 -14.23
CA VAL A 156 12.87 -9.25 -15.34
C VAL A 156 11.39 -9.39 -15.00
N GLY A 157 10.65 -8.28 -15.06
CA GLY A 157 9.22 -8.23 -14.73
C GLY A 157 8.92 -7.83 -13.28
N LEU A 158 9.93 -7.67 -12.43
CA LEU A 158 9.80 -7.08 -11.11
C LEU A 158 10.16 -5.59 -11.12
N GLY A 159 9.33 -4.77 -10.47
CA GLY A 159 9.64 -3.36 -10.29
C GLY A 159 10.68 -3.14 -9.20
N ASP A 160 11.45 -2.06 -9.29
CA ASP A 160 12.39 -1.69 -8.24
C ASP A 160 11.68 -1.31 -6.92
N LEU A 161 12.15 -1.84 -5.79
CA LEU A 161 11.56 -1.57 -4.48
C LEU A 161 11.57 -0.07 -4.14
N ARG A 162 12.59 0.65 -4.62
CA ARG A 162 12.75 2.09 -4.38
C ARG A 162 11.63 2.91 -4.98
N MET A 163 10.86 2.37 -5.94
CA MET A 163 9.82 3.12 -6.65
C MET A 163 8.75 3.69 -5.71
N GLY A 164 8.34 2.93 -4.68
CA GLY A 164 7.38 3.43 -3.67
C GLY A 164 7.91 4.64 -2.91
N LEU A 165 9.16 4.55 -2.43
CA LEU A 165 9.82 5.65 -1.71
C LEU A 165 10.10 6.84 -2.62
N ALA A 166 10.61 6.62 -3.83
CA ALA A 166 10.88 7.66 -4.82
C ALA A 166 9.61 8.46 -5.14
N CYS A 167 8.46 7.80 -5.25
CA CYS A 167 7.19 8.48 -5.45
C CYS A 167 6.77 9.31 -4.21
N ALA A 168 7.00 8.81 -2.99
CA ALA A 168 6.67 9.54 -1.76
C ALA A 168 7.49 10.83 -1.60
N CYS A 169 8.76 10.82 -2.04
CA CYS A 169 9.65 11.97 -1.99
C CYS A 169 9.13 13.23 -2.70
N ALA A 170 8.13 13.11 -3.59
CA ALA A 170 7.53 14.25 -4.28
C ALA A 170 6.94 15.31 -3.32
N GLY A 171 6.53 14.91 -2.11
CA GLY A 171 6.02 15.81 -1.07
C GLY A 171 7.09 16.37 -0.13
N TRP A 172 8.28 15.77 -0.07
CA TRP A 172 9.23 15.98 1.03
C TRP A 172 10.22 17.12 0.77
N ASP A 173 10.98 17.48 1.81
CA ASP A 173 12.05 18.48 1.70
C ASP A 173 13.12 18.00 0.72
N LYS A 174 13.33 18.79 -0.33
CA LYS A 174 14.31 18.53 -1.39
C LYS A 174 15.71 18.30 -0.85
N ASN A 175 16.10 18.99 0.22
CA ASN A 175 17.44 18.87 0.80
C ASN A 175 17.69 17.47 1.39
N LEU A 176 16.63 16.79 1.85
CA LEU A 176 16.73 15.44 2.42
C LEU A 176 16.69 14.36 1.33
N ILE A 177 15.96 14.60 0.23
CA ILE A 177 15.65 13.54 -0.74
C ILE A 177 16.51 13.56 -2.01
N SER A 178 17.22 14.66 -2.32
CA SER A 178 17.84 14.84 -3.65
C SER A 178 18.87 13.75 -3.96
N GLY A 179 19.76 13.45 -3.02
CA GLY A 179 20.78 12.41 -3.22
C GLY A 179 20.18 11.01 -3.46
N PHE A 180 19.09 10.67 -2.76
CA PHE A 180 18.38 9.41 -2.98
C PHE A 180 17.72 9.37 -4.38
N LEU A 181 17.05 10.45 -4.79
CA LEU A 181 16.41 10.51 -6.11
C LEU A 181 17.43 10.51 -7.25
N GLU A 182 18.57 11.18 -7.09
CA GLU A 182 19.66 11.15 -8.06
C GLU A 182 20.21 9.74 -8.26
N ARG A 183 20.38 8.95 -7.19
CA ARG A 183 20.76 7.54 -7.29
C ARG A 183 19.67 6.66 -7.93
N CYS A 184 18.40 7.04 -7.79
CA CYS A 184 17.31 6.37 -8.50
C CYS A 184 17.38 6.62 -10.02
N LEU A 185 17.92 7.76 -10.47
CA LEU A 185 18.05 8.09 -11.90
C LEU A 185 19.17 7.30 -12.60
N THR A 186 20.19 6.85 -11.87
CA THR A 186 21.35 6.16 -12.45
C THR A 186 21.14 4.66 -12.65
N GLY A 187 19.98 4.11 -12.23
CA GLY A 187 19.68 2.69 -12.30
C GLY A 187 19.18 2.22 -13.68
N PRO A 188 19.17 0.89 -13.93
CA PRO A 188 18.68 0.32 -15.18
C PRO A 188 17.15 0.34 -15.32
N ASP A 189 16.41 0.49 -14.20
CA ASP A 189 14.95 0.58 -14.20
C ASP A 189 14.50 1.97 -14.67
N LYS A 190 14.06 2.04 -15.94
CA LYS A 190 13.55 3.27 -16.56
C LYS A 190 12.31 3.83 -15.87
N GLN A 191 11.46 2.97 -15.30
CA GLN A 191 10.25 3.41 -14.60
C GLN A 191 10.62 4.07 -13.27
N LEU A 192 11.58 3.51 -12.53
CA LEU A 192 12.14 4.16 -11.34
C LEU A 192 12.72 5.54 -11.69
N GLY A 193 13.54 5.62 -12.75
CA GLY A 193 14.11 6.89 -13.19
C GLY A 193 13.05 7.94 -13.51
N TYR A 194 12.00 7.56 -14.24
CA TYR A 194 10.86 8.44 -14.52
C TYR A 194 10.14 8.93 -13.25
N VAL A 195 9.92 8.03 -12.28
CA VAL A 195 9.30 8.39 -10.99
C VAL A 195 10.18 9.36 -10.21
N ALA A 196 11.49 9.13 -10.17
CA ALA A 196 12.45 10.00 -9.49
C ALA A 196 12.52 11.38 -10.13
N GLU A 197 12.52 11.47 -11.46
CA GLU A 197 12.52 12.75 -12.19
C GLU A 197 11.27 13.58 -11.87
N LYS A 198 10.10 12.93 -11.81
CA LYS A 198 8.85 13.58 -11.40
C LYS A 198 8.90 14.05 -9.95
N ALA A 199 9.41 13.22 -9.04
CA ALA A 199 9.52 13.57 -7.63
C ALA A 199 10.47 14.77 -7.39
N LEU A 200 11.60 14.86 -8.12
CA LEU A 200 12.48 16.05 -8.09
C LEU A 200 11.77 17.34 -8.51
N LYS A 201 10.74 17.22 -9.36
CA LYS A 201 9.86 18.31 -9.80
C LYS A 201 8.63 18.49 -8.90
N LYS A 202 8.60 17.85 -7.72
CA LYS A 202 7.48 17.82 -6.76
C LYS A 202 6.17 17.31 -7.35
N LYS A 203 6.24 16.33 -8.27
CA LYS A 203 5.08 15.70 -8.91
C LYS A 203 4.99 14.22 -8.51
N TYR A 204 3.83 13.82 -8.00
CA TYR A 204 3.55 12.41 -7.75
C TYR A 204 3.33 11.64 -9.06
N SER A 205 3.77 10.39 -9.07
CA SER A 205 3.48 9.43 -10.13
C SER A 205 2.34 8.52 -9.70
N ASP A 206 1.52 8.08 -10.65
CA ASP A 206 0.57 7.01 -10.38
C ASP A 206 1.29 5.67 -10.51
N ILE A 207 1.58 5.06 -9.37
CA ILE A 207 2.29 3.79 -9.29
C ILE A 207 1.39 2.66 -8.79
N ASN A 208 0.23 2.96 -8.20
CA ASN A 208 -0.62 1.95 -7.56
C ASN A 208 -1.64 1.37 -8.54
N LEU A 209 -1.89 0.07 -8.42
CA LEU A 209 -2.68 -0.68 -9.40
C LEU A 209 -4.21 -0.61 -9.19
N ILE A 210 -4.72 0.16 -8.22
CA ILE A 210 -6.14 0.19 -7.85
C ILE A 210 -6.65 1.58 -7.46
#